data_AF-A0AAD9F8E8-F1
#
_entry.id   AF-A0AAD9F8E8-F1
#
_cell.length_a   1.000
_cell.length_b   1.000
_cell.length_c   1.000
_cell.angle_alpha   90.00
_cell.angle_beta   90.00
_cell.angle_gamma   90.00
#
_symmetry.space_group_name_H-M   'P 1'
#
loop_
_entity.id
_entity.type
_entity.pdbx_description
1 polymer ?
#
loop_
_entity_poly.entity_id
_entity_poly.type
_entity_poly.pdbx_seq_one_letter_code
_entity_poly.pdbx_strand_id
1 'polypeptide(L)'
;MAMWKTYGDYLEASGRTTALTEAGIASSGTADSFLKASHLTRTRHAHQVSALALAKLQQDAFLDMVTDNEKTKEAWRQDMITKSPTFHYWDTILKMEILGLIFVRAHREQDFPLYVESLKALVPWFFALDH
;
A
#
# COMPACT_ATOMS: atom_id res chain seq x y z
N MET A 1 5.86 -7.85 12.49
CA MET A 1 5.57 -9.17 11.90
C MET A 1 4.11 -9.25 11.50
N ALA A 2 3.15 -9.14 12.43
CA ALA A 2 1.71 -9.20 12.13
C ALA A 2 1.27 -8.32 10.95
N MET A 3 1.61 -7.02 10.97
CA MET A 3 1.27 -6.11 9.87
C MET A 3 1.76 -6.57 8.49
N TRP A 4 3.02 -6.98 8.37
CA TRP A 4 3.56 -7.41 7.08
C TRP A 4 2.91 -8.70 6.60
N LYS A 5 2.55 -9.60 7.53
CA LYS A 5 1.79 -10.81 7.20
C LYS A 5 0.40 -10.45 6.67
N THR A 6 -0.35 -9.63 7.39
CA THR A 6 -1.65 -9.11 6.96
C THR A 6 -1.60 -8.47 5.57
N TYR A 7 -0.53 -7.73 5.27
CA TYR A 7 -0.37 -7.10 3.96
C TYR A 7 -0.05 -8.13 2.88
N GLY A 8 0.78 -9.12 3.22
CA GLY A 8 1.05 -10.28 2.37
C GLY A 8 -0.21 -11.02 2.00
N ASP A 9 -1.07 -11.32 2.98
CA ASP A 9 -2.32 -12.04 2.79
C ASP A 9 -3.29 -11.26 1.90
N TYR A 10 -3.42 -9.93 2.09
CA TYR A 10 -4.22 -9.08 1.20
C TYR A 10 -3.68 -9.00 -0.23
N LEU A 11 -2.36 -9.04 -0.38
CA LEU A 11 -1.67 -8.97 -1.68
C LEU A 11 -1.51 -10.34 -2.33
N GLU A 12 -1.91 -11.42 -1.66
CA GLU A 12 -1.88 -12.76 -2.24
C GLU A 12 -2.81 -12.82 -3.46
N ALA A 13 -2.37 -13.50 -4.52
CA ALA A 13 -3.07 -13.57 -5.80
C ALA A 13 -3.35 -12.22 -6.52
N SER A 14 -2.83 -11.11 -6.01
CA SER A 14 -3.00 -9.77 -6.62
C SER A 14 -2.28 -9.56 -7.96
N GLY A 15 -1.47 -10.53 -8.38
CA GLY A 15 -0.53 -10.38 -9.49
C GLY A 15 0.73 -9.57 -9.16
N ARG A 16 0.93 -9.14 -7.89
CA ARG A 16 2.12 -8.37 -7.48
C ARG A 16 3.44 -9.09 -7.77
N THR A 17 3.52 -10.38 -7.47
CA THR A 17 4.73 -11.18 -7.78
C THR A 17 5.02 -11.13 -9.27
N THR A 18 4.01 -11.33 -10.11
CA THR A 18 4.11 -11.24 -11.57
C THR A 18 4.56 -9.86 -12.01
N ALA A 19 3.91 -8.79 -11.52
CA ALA A 19 4.24 -7.41 -11.86
C ALA A 19 5.70 -7.05 -11.51
N LEU A 20 6.18 -7.45 -10.33
CA LEU A 20 7.57 -7.22 -9.91
C LEU A 20 8.59 -8.03 -10.72
N THR A 21 8.20 -9.25 -11.13
CA THR A 21 9.04 -10.14 -11.94
C THR A 21 9.16 -9.63 -13.37
N GLU A 22 8.03 -9.28 -13.99
CA GLU A 22 7.97 -8.76 -15.36
C GLU A 22 8.63 -7.38 -15.49
N ALA A 23 8.54 -6.55 -14.45
CA ALA A 23 9.24 -5.26 -14.40
C ALA A 23 10.77 -5.40 -14.18
N GLY A 24 11.31 -6.60 -13.99
CA GLY A 24 12.73 -6.84 -13.73
C GLY A 24 13.22 -6.33 -12.37
N ILE A 25 12.30 -6.05 -11.43
CA ILE A 25 12.62 -5.50 -10.11
C ILE A 25 13.14 -6.60 -9.17
N ALA A 26 12.58 -7.80 -9.27
CA ALA A 26 12.93 -8.94 -8.43
C ALA A 26 12.70 -10.27 -9.16
N SER A 27 13.44 -11.32 -8.81
CA SER A 27 13.05 -12.67 -9.23
C SER A 27 11.74 -13.08 -8.56
N SER A 28 10.99 -14.02 -9.15
CA SER A 28 9.72 -14.50 -8.58
C SER A 28 9.84 -14.92 -7.11
N GLY A 29 10.87 -15.73 -6.78
CA GLY A 29 11.13 -16.14 -5.39
C GLY A 29 11.47 -14.97 -4.45
N THR A 30 12.12 -13.92 -4.96
CA THR A 30 12.40 -12.70 -4.17
C THR A 30 11.12 -11.87 -3.98
N ALA A 31 10.31 -11.74 -5.02
CA ALA A 31 9.03 -11.03 -4.95
C ALA A 31 8.04 -11.73 -4.00
N ASP A 32 7.97 -13.06 -4.03
CA ASP A 32 7.16 -13.85 -3.09
C ASP A 32 7.66 -13.71 -1.64
N SER A 33 8.97 -13.55 -1.44
CA SER A 33 9.53 -13.31 -0.11
C SER A 33 9.07 -11.97 0.50
N PHE A 34 8.64 -11.01 -0.32
CA PHE A 34 8.09 -9.75 0.16
C PHE A 34 6.71 -9.95 0.76
N LEU A 35 5.86 -10.76 0.13
CA LEU A 35 4.54 -11.13 0.66
C LEU A 35 4.67 -11.88 1.99
N LYS A 36 5.62 -12.82 2.08
CA LYS A 36 5.87 -13.60 3.30
C LYS A 36 6.64 -12.84 4.38
N ALA A 37 7.04 -11.59 4.10
CA ALA A 37 7.86 -10.77 4.98
C ALA A 37 9.17 -11.44 5.46
N SER A 38 9.75 -12.35 4.65
CA SER A 38 10.90 -13.18 5.06
C SER A 38 12.15 -12.35 5.37
N HIS A 39 12.28 -11.16 4.78
CA HIS A 39 13.38 -10.24 5.02
C HIS A 39 12.86 -8.81 5.24
N LEU A 40 12.66 -8.43 6.49
CA LEU A 40 12.01 -7.16 6.88
C LEU A 40 12.56 -5.90 6.17
N THR A 41 13.88 -5.79 6.01
CA THR A 41 14.49 -4.63 5.32
C THR A 41 14.12 -4.59 3.84
N ARG A 42 14.17 -5.74 3.16
CA ARG A 42 13.82 -5.84 1.73
C ARG A 42 12.33 -5.67 1.52
N THR A 43 11.50 -6.34 2.33
CA THR A 43 10.03 -6.19 2.31
C THR A 43 9.62 -4.73 2.50
N ARG A 44 10.17 -4.05 3.51
CA ARG A 44 9.90 -2.62 3.72
C ARG A 44 10.28 -1.79 2.50
N HIS A 45 11.45 -2.03 1.91
CA HIS A 45 11.88 -1.30 0.71
C HIS A 45 10.92 -1.53 -0.47
N ALA A 46 10.49 -2.78 -0.70
CA ALA A 46 9.52 -3.10 -1.73
C ALA A 46 8.19 -2.35 -1.53
N HIS A 47 7.67 -2.28 -0.30
CA HIS A 47 6.48 -1.48 0.00
C HIS A 47 6.68 0.03 -0.16
N GLN A 48 7.88 0.57 0.12
CA GLN A 48 8.19 1.97 -0.17
C GLN A 48 8.14 2.29 -1.67
N VAL A 49 8.74 1.41 -2.48
CA VAL A 49 8.75 1.55 -3.95
C VAL A 49 7.33 1.45 -4.51
N SER A 50 6.55 0.48 -4.04
CA SER A 50 5.15 0.31 -4.47
C SER A 50 4.27 1.49 -4.05
N ALA A 51 4.40 2.00 -2.83
CA ALA A 51 3.63 3.15 -2.37
C ALA A 51 3.94 4.39 -3.23
N LEU A 52 5.22 4.62 -3.55
CA LEU A 52 5.62 5.71 -4.43
C LEU A 52 5.06 5.54 -5.86
N ALA A 53 5.16 4.34 -6.42
CA ALA A 53 4.65 4.05 -7.76
C ALA A 53 3.14 4.26 -7.85
N LEU A 54 2.37 3.75 -6.88
CA LEU A 54 0.92 3.92 -6.82
C LEU A 54 0.52 5.38 -6.60
N ALA A 55 1.21 6.11 -5.72
CA ALA A 55 0.96 7.52 -5.49
C ALA A 55 1.23 8.37 -6.75
N LYS A 56 2.29 8.02 -7.50
CA LYS A 56 2.61 8.65 -8.78
C LYS A 56 1.55 8.34 -9.83
N LEU A 57 1.17 7.08 -10.03
CA LEU A 57 0.13 6.68 -10.98
C LEU A 57 -1.21 7.36 -10.66
N GLN A 58 -1.58 7.45 -9.38
CA GLN A 58 -2.79 8.16 -8.96
C GLN A 58 -2.70 9.67 -9.21
N GLN A 59 -1.52 10.28 -9.05
CA GLN A 59 -1.30 11.70 -9.37
C GLN A 59 -1.39 11.96 -10.87
N ASP A 60 -0.72 11.15 -11.68
CA ASP A 60 -0.69 11.28 -13.13
C ASP A 60 -2.12 11.10 -13.68
N ALA A 61 -2.85 10.09 -13.23
CA ALA A 61 -4.26 9.89 -13.59
C ALA A 61 -5.18 11.05 -13.18
N PHE A 62 -4.92 11.69 -12.04
CA PHE A 62 -5.66 12.89 -11.63
C PHE A 62 -5.42 14.04 -12.61
N LEU A 63 -4.15 14.29 -12.97
CA LEU A 63 -3.76 15.38 -13.88
C LEU A 63 -4.30 15.17 -15.30
N ASP A 64 -4.37 13.91 -15.77
CA ASP A 64 -4.87 13.58 -17.10
C ASP A 64 -6.39 13.69 -17.19
N MET A 65 -7.12 13.40 -16.09
CA MET A 65 -8.59 13.32 -16.09
C MET A 65 -9.28 14.61 -15.65
N VAL A 66 -8.61 15.46 -14.87
CA VAL A 66 -9.21 16.67 -14.33
C VAL A 66 -8.75 17.87 -15.13
N THR A 67 -9.62 18.30 -16.04
CA THR A 67 -9.45 19.54 -16.83
C THR A 67 -9.98 20.78 -16.11
N ASP A 68 -10.76 20.59 -15.05
CA ASP A 68 -11.40 21.64 -14.26
C ASP A 68 -10.63 21.90 -12.96
N ASN A 69 -10.09 23.11 -12.82
CA ASN A 69 -9.23 23.50 -11.69
C ASN A 69 -9.95 23.50 -10.33
N GLU A 70 -11.28 23.39 -10.29
CA GLU A 70 -12.04 23.42 -9.04
C GLU A 70 -12.09 22.05 -8.33
N LYS A 71 -11.93 20.93 -9.04
CA LYS A 71 -12.04 19.60 -8.43
C LYS A 71 -10.73 19.22 -7.72
N THR A 72 -10.78 19.11 -6.40
CA THR A 72 -9.63 18.65 -5.60
C THR A 72 -9.28 17.18 -5.89
N LYS A 73 -8.00 16.81 -5.72
CA LYS A 73 -7.54 15.43 -5.85
C LYS A 73 -8.32 14.46 -4.97
N GLU A 74 -8.65 14.85 -3.74
CA GLU A 74 -9.40 14.00 -2.83
C GLU A 74 -10.84 13.78 -3.33
N ALA A 75 -11.51 14.83 -3.81
CA ALA A 75 -12.85 14.70 -4.39
C ALA A 75 -12.87 13.80 -5.64
N TRP A 76 -11.88 13.95 -6.53
CA TRP A 76 -11.71 13.05 -7.67
C TRP A 76 -11.44 11.61 -7.24
N ARG A 77 -10.57 11.41 -6.26
CA ARG A 77 -10.22 10.09 -5.75
C ARG A 77 -11.44 9.37 -5.18
N GLN A 78 -12.27 10.05 -4.38
CA GLN A 78 -13.50 9.46 -3.84
C GLN A 78 -14.49 9.06 -4.94
N ASP A 79 -14.63 9.90 -5.96
CA ASP A 79 -15.43 9.60 -7.15
C ASP A 79 -14.90 8.34 -7.88
N MET A 80 -13.58 8.24 -8.09
CA MET A 80 -12.96 7.07 -8.73
C MET A 80 -13.08 5.79 -7.91
N ILE A 81 -12.98 5.88 -6.58
CA ILE A 81 -13.24 4.75 -5.67
C ILE A 81 -14.65 4.19 -5.88
N THR A 82 -15.66 5.06 -6.03
CA THR A 82 -17.04 4.60 -6.24
C THR A 82 -17.29 4.03 -7.64
N LYS A 83 -16.56 4.52 -8.65
CA LYS A 83 -16.78 4.17 -10.06
C LYS A 83 -16.04 2.92 -10.53
N SER A 84 -14.90 2.59 -9.92
CA SER A 84 -14.03 1.52 -10.38
C SER A 84 -13.56 0.62 -9.24
N PRO A 85 -13.99 -0.65 -9.20
CA PRO A 85 -13.50 -1.63 -8.23
C PRO A 85 -11.98 -1.80 -8.29
N THR A 86 -11.40 -1.74 -9.49
CA THR A 86 -9.95 -1.81 -9.70
C THR A 86 -9.24 -0.61 -9.09
N PHE A 87 -9.78 0.60 -9.26
CA PHE A 87 -9.21 1.80 -8.62
C PHE A 87 -9.33 1.71 -7.10
N HIS A 88 -10.49 1.29 -6.59
CA HIS A 88 -10.70 1.11 -5.15
C HIS A 88 -9.70 0.12 -4.55
N TYR A 89 -9.43 -0.98 -5.25
CA TYR A 89 -8.46 -1.98 -4.83
C TYR A 89 -7.04 -1.40 -4.71
N TRP A 90 -6.54 -0.74 -5.75
CA TRP A 90 -5.20 -0.13 -5.73
C TRP A 90 -5.08 1.03 -4.75
N ASP A 91 -6.15 1.81 -4.58
CA ASP A 91 -6.21 2.85 -3.55
C ASP A 91 -6.15 2.27 -2.14
N THR A 92 -6.79 1.11 -1.93
CA THR A 92 -6.73 0.39 -0.67
C THR A 92 -5.33 -0.14 -0.38
N ILE A 93 -4.64 -0.70 -1.39
CA ILE A 93 -3.23 -1.08 -1.25
C ILE A 93 -2.37 0.12 -0.86
N LEU A 94 -2.51 1.24 -1.56
CA LEU A 94 -1.73 2.45 -1.26
C LEU A 94 -1.96 2.93 0.18
N LYS A 95 -3.22 2.96 0.63
CA LYS A 95 -3.58 3.28 2.03
C LYS A 95 -2.89 2.35 3.02
N MET A 96 -2.95 1.03 2.78
CA MET A 96 -2.30 0.05 3.64
C MET A 96 -0.78 0.25 3.65
N GLU A 97 -0.13 0.38 2.49
CA GLU A 97 1.33 0.57 2.43
C GLU A 97 1.77 1.83 3.18
N ILE A 98 1.08 2.97 2.99
CA ILE A 98 1.36 4.21 3.73
C ILE A 98 1.20 4.00 5.23
N LEU A 99 0.10 3.38 5.66
CA LEU A 99 -0.18 3.14 7.08
C LEU A 99 0.91 2.27 7.73
N GLY A 100 1.39 1.25 7.02
CA GLY A 100 2.47 0.39 7.50
C GLY A 100 3.80 1.13 7.62
N LEU A 101 4.10 2.02 6.68
CA LEU A 101 5.27 2.88 6.72
C LEU A 101 5.20 3.91 7.86
N ILE A 102 4.02 4.48 8.15
CA ILE A 102 3.80 5.37 9.29
C ILE A 102 4.05 4.63 10.60
N PHE A 103 3.52 3.40 10.74
CA PHE A 103 3.78 2.59 11.94
C PHE A 103 5.28 2.30 12.13
N VAL A 104 5.99 1.96 11.05
CA VAL A 104 7.45 1.78 11.10
C VAL A 104 8.16 3.07 11.51
N ARG A 105 7.73 4.21 10.96
CA ARG A 105 8.29 5.53 11.32
C ARG A 105 8.09 5.82 12.80
N ALA A 106 6.88 5.64 13.32
CA ALA A 106 6.57 5.83 14.74
C ALA A 106 7.49 5.01 15.65
N HIS A 107 7.74 3.75 15.29
CA HIS A 107 8.65 2.90 16.04
C HIS A 107 10.11 3.38 15.99
N ARG A 108 10.58 3.84 14.81
CA ARG A 108 11.95 4.34 14.63
C ARG A 108 12.21 5.67 15.33
N GLU A 109 11.20 6.54 15.37
CA GLU A 109 11.28 7.87 15.99
C GLU A 109 10.92 7.85 17.48
N GLN A 110 10.52 6.69 18.02
CA GLN A 110 9.98 6.57 19.38
C GLN A 110 8.78 7.50 19.65
N ASP A 111 8.02 7.81 18.61
CA ASP A 111 6.81 8.63 18.68
C ASP A 111 5.63 7.77 19.13
N PHE A 112 5.41 7.73 20.44
CA PHE A 112 4.35 6.91 21.04
C PHE A 112 2.94 7.36 20.64
N PRO A 113 2.59 8.66 20.58
CA PRO A 113 1.32 9.10 20.01
C PRO A 113 1.09 8.59 18.59
N LEU A 114 2.06 8.75 17.69
CA LEU A 114 1.93 8.27 16.30
C LEU A 114 1.83 6.75 16.23
N TYR A 115 2.52 6.03 17.13
CA TYR A 115 2.44 4.58 17.25
C TYR A 115 1.01 4.14 17.60
N VAL A 116 0.38 4.78 18.59
CA VAL A 116 -0.99 4.46 19.00
C VAL A 116 -1.99 4.73 17.89
N GLU A 117 -1.88 5.89 17.22
CA GLU A 117 -2.81 6.25 16.14
C GLU A 117 -2.66 5.34 14.91
N SER A 118 -1.42 5.05 14.50
CA SER A 118 -1.18 4.09 13.40
C SER A 118 -1.64 2.67 13.76
N LEU A 119 -1.47 2.24 15.01
CA LEU A 119 -1.96 0.94 15.46
C LEU A 119 -3.49 0.86 15.45
N LYS A 120 -4.19 1.90 15.93
CA LYS A 120 -5.67 1.96 15.86
C LYS A 120 -6.18 1.84 14.43
N ALA A 121 -5.51 2.49 13.48
CA ALA A 121 -5.85 2.39 12.07
C ALA A 121 -5.52 1.03 11.45
N LEU A 122 -4.53 0.30 11.99
CA LEU A 122 -4.14 -1.05 11.54
C LEU A 122 -5.05 -2.16 12.07
N VAL A 123 -5.59 -2.02 13.29
CA VAL A 123 -6.40 -3.06 13.96
C VAL A 123 -7.55 -3.60 13.09
N PRO A 124 -8.35 -2.77 12.37
CA PRO A 124 -9.40 -3.30 11.51
C PRO A 124 -8.88 -4.23 10.40
N TRP A 125 -7.69 -3.95 9.87
CA TRP A 125 -7.07 -4.80 8.85
C TRP A 125 -6.61 -6.13 9.43
N PHE A 126 -6.06 -6.13 10.64
CA PHE A 126 -5.71 -7.36 11.32
C PHE A 126 -6.94 -8.24 11.51
N PHE A 127 -8.05 -7.66 11.98
CA PHE A 127 -9.28 -8.42 12.17
C PHE A 127 -9.91 -8.91 10.87
N ALA A 128 -9.95 -8.08 9.83
CA ALA A 128 -10.55 -8.43 8.55
C ALA A 128 -9.78 -9.51 7.78
N LEU A 129 -8.48 -9.67 8.09
CA LEU A 129 -7.56 -10.55 7.37
C LEU A 129 -6.92 -11.59 8.30
N ASP A 130 -7.47 -11.82 9.49
CA ASP A 130 -7.07 -12.93 10.37
C ASP A 130 -7.83 -14.19 9.92
N HIS A 131 -7.17 -15.02 9.11
CA HIS A 131 -7.67 -16.30 8.62
C HIS A 131 -6.67 -17.43 8.90
#